data_AF-A0A4R0UE39-F1
#
_entry.id   AF-A0A4R0UE39-F1
#
_cell.length_a   1.000
_cell.length_b   1.000
_cell.length_c   1.000
_cell.angle_alpha   90.00
_cell.angle_beta   90.00
_cell.angle_gamma   90.00
#
_symmetry.space_group_name_H-M   'P 1'
#
loop_
_entity.id
_entity.type
_entity.pdbx_description
1 polymer ?
#
loop_
_entity_poly.entity_id
_entity_poly.type
_entity_poly.pdbx_seq_one_letter_code
_entity_poly.pdbx_strand_id
1 'polypeptide(L)'
;MRVDSSLLIQAMREGVNQGHLPLTDIGMQLGWSGDKTKNIFSGRTRLSSDDVLNILSDPNIPISDFKRYRMFRRIRQALLASAEGHE
;
A
#
# COMPACT_ATOMS: atom_id res chain seq x y z
N MET A 1 15.99 9.08 6.70
CA MET A 1 14.60 9.51 7.05
C MET A 1 13.75 8.24 7.09
N ARG A 2 13.41 7.72 8.28
CA ARG A 2 12.55 6.53 8.40
C ARG A 2 11.11 6.99 8.25
N VAL A 3 10.50 6.68 7.10
CA VAL A 3 9.11 7.06 6.81
C VAL A 3 8.20 6.26 7.73
N ASP A 4 7.45 6.95 8.58
CA ASP A 4 6.45 6.33 9.43
C ASP A 4 5.24 5.94 8.57
N SER A 5 4.96 4.65 8.49
CA SER A 5 3.94 4.09 7.61
C SER A 5 2.55 4.04 8.25
N SER A 6 2.36 4.63 9.44
CA SER A 6 1.07 4.67 10.13
C SER A 6 -0.03 5.34 9.32
N LEU A 7 0.32 6.41 8.60
CA LEU A 7 -0.61 7.15 7.74
C LEU A 7 -1.15 6.26 6.61
N LEU A 8 -0.29 5.41 6.03
CA LEU A 8 -0.69 4.47 4.97
C LEU A 8 -1.62 3.37 5.53
N ILE A 9 -1.31 2.83 6.71
CA ILE A 9 -2.16 1.84 7.38
C ILE A 9 -3.53 2.45 7.72
N GLN A 10 -3.55 3.70 8.20
CA GLN A 10 -4.80 4.41 8.51
C GLN A 10 -5.64 4.62 7.24
N ALA A 11 -5.01 5.02 6.14
CA ALA A 11 -5.66 5.19 4.85
C ALA A 11 -6.31 3.90 4.32
N MET A 12 -5.59 2.78 4.48
CA MET A 12 -6.10 1.47 4.09
C MET A 12 -7.30 1.09 4.94
N ARG A 13 -7.24 1.29 6.26
CA ARG A 13 -8.39 1.03 7.15
C ARG A 13 -9.61 1.86 6.75
N GLU A 14 -9.40 3.11 6.39
CA GLU A 14 -10.48 3.98 5.97
C GLU A 14 -11.07 3.55 4.62
N GLY A 15 -10.24 3.19 3.65
CA GLY A 15 -10.70 2.69 2.35
C GLY A 15 -11.46 1.36 2.46
N VAL A 16 -11.00 0.46 3.34
CA VAL A 16 -11.69 -0.78 3.71
C VAL A 16 -13.06 -0.51 4.31
N ASN A 17 -13.12 0.40 5.28
CA ASN A 17 -14.37 0.75 5.95
C ASN A 17 -15.38 1.36 4.97
N GLN A 18 -14.94 2.21 4.05
CA GLN A 18 -15.80 2.77 3.01
C GLN A 18 -16.28 1.71 2.01
N GLY A 19 -15.37 0.81 1.61
CA GLY A 19 -15.66 -0.28 0.67
C GLY A 19 -16.41 -1.48 1.28
N HIS A 20 -16.65 -1.49 2.60
CA HIS A 20 -17.15 -2.64 3.36
C HIS A 20 -16.35 -3.94 3.08
N LEU A 21 -15.05 -3.79 2.86
CA LEU A 21 -14.16 -4.91 2.56
C LEU A 21 -13.60 -5.52 3.84
N PRO A 22 -13.28 -6.82 3.88
CA PRO A 22 -12.54 -7.41 4.99
C PRO A 22 -11.06 -7.00 4.94
N LEU A 23 -10.47 -6.67 6.10
CA LEU A 23 -9.02 -6.45 6.22
C LEU A 23 -8.21 -7.70 5.84
N THR A 24 -8.80 -8.89 6.02
CA THR A 24 -8.22 -10.18 5.66
C THR A 24 -8.01 -10.31 4.16
N ASP A 25 -8.94 -9.80 3.36
CA ASP A 25 -8.91 -9.92 1.90
C ASP A 25 -7.80 -9.06 1.31
N ILE A 26 -7.58 -7.87 1.88
CA ILE A 26 -6.42 -7.04 1.55
C ILE A 26 -5.11 -7.73 1.88
N GLY A 27 -5.03 -8.33 3.06
CA GLY A 27 -3.85 -9.09 3.46
C GLY A 27 -3.55 -10.21 2.47
N MET A 28 -4.58 -10.96 2.08
CA MET A 28 -4.47 -12.04 1.09
C MET A 28 -4.03 -11.52 -0.28
N GLN A 29 -4.61 -10.40 -0.73
CA GLN A 29 -4.25 -9.75 -2.00
C GLN A 29 -2.78 -9.29 -2.02
N LEU A 30 -2.25 -8.87 -0.88
CA LEU A 30 -0.85 -8.50 -0.70
C LEU A 30 0.06 -9.70 -0.40
N GLY A 31 -0.46 -10.94 -0.44
CA GLY A 31 0.30 -12.16 -0.16
C GLY A 31 0.71 -12.30 1.31
N TRP A 32 0.06 -11.59 2.23
CA TRP A 32 0.35 -11.66 3.65
C TRP A 32 -0.40 -12.81 4.34
N SER A 33 0.27 -13.48 5.27
CA SER A 33 -0.38 -14.40 6.20
C SER A 33 -1.41 -13.68 7.08
N GLY A 34 -2.44 -14.39 7.56
CA GLY A 34 -3.46 -13.82 8.45
C GLY A 34 -2.88 -13.14 9.70
N ASP A 35 -1.87 -13.73 10.33
CA ASP A 35 -1.19 -13.14 11.49
C ASP A 35 -0.45 -11.85 11.15
N LYS A 36 0.30 -11.83 10.04
CA LYS A 36 0.98 -10.62 9.55
C LYS A 36 -0.03 -9.50 9.30
N THR A 37 -1.12 -9.80 8.60
CA THR A 37 -2.21 -8.86 8.33
C THR A 37 -2.79 -8.29 9.61
N LYS A 38 -3.14 -9.15 10.56
CA LYS A 38 -3.69 -8.77 11.86
C LYS A 38 -2.73 -7.91 12.69
N ASN A 39 -1.43 -8.16 12.60
CA ASN A 39 -0.42 -7.40 13.34
C ASN A 39 -0.08 -6.04 12.69
N ILE A 40 -0.22 -5.90 11.36
CA ILE A 40 0.00 -4.63 10.63
C ILE A 40 -1.17 -3.65 10.84
N PHE A 41 -2.41 -4.09 10.56
CA PHE A 41 -3.57 -3.50 11.23
C PHE A 41 -3.41 -3.80 12.74
N SER A 42 -4.13 -3.32 13.74
CA SER A 42 -3.63 -3.31 15.16
C SER A 42 -2.30 -2.56 15.47
N GLY A 43 -1.34 -2.44 14.54
CA GLY A 43 -0.11 -1.63 14.71
C GLY A 43 1.04 -2.31 15.47
N ARG A 44 0.95 -3.61 15.71
CA ARG A 44 2.00 -4.42 16.37
C ARG A 44 3.21 -4.67 15.48
N THR A 45 3.00 -4.67 14.16
CA THR A 45 4.05 -4.86 13.15
C THR A 45 4.06 -3.65 12.21
N ARG A 46 5.26 -3.13 11.94
CA ARG A 46 5.46 -2.08 10.96
C ARG A 46 5.50 -2.65 9.55
N LEU A 47 5.11 -1.84 8.56
CA LEU A 47 5.30 -2.19 7.17
C LEU A 47 6.80 -2.18 6.84
N SER A 48 7.26 -3.21 6.14
CA SER A 48 8.57 -3.17 5.50
C SER A 48 8.54 -2.25 4.28
N SER A 49 9.72 -1.87 3.77
CA SER A 49 9.79 -1.09 2.53
C SER A 49 9.16 -1.83 1.34
N ASP A 50 9.31 -3.15 1.29
CA ASP A 50 8.68 -3.99 0.25
C ASP A 50 7.15 -3.98 0.37
N ASP A 51 6.63 -4.11 1.60
CA ASP A 51 5.18 -4.05 1.85
C ASP A 51 4.59 -2.71 1.37
N VAL A 52 5.28 -1.59 1.67
CA VAL A 52 4.87 -0.26 1.21
C VAL A 52 4.86 -0.19 -0.32
N LEU A 53 5.88 -0.74 -0.98
CA LEU A 53 5.93 -0.76 -2.44
C LEU A 53 4.82 -1.61 -3.05
N ASN A 54 4.53 -2.78 -2.48
CA ASN A 54 3.45 -3.66 -2.96
C ASN A 54 2.08 -2.99 -2.82
N ILE A 55 1.79 -2.38 -1.66
CA ILE A 55 0.56 -1.61 -1.42
C ILE A 55 0.39 -0.49 -2.44
N LEU A 56 1.45 0.29 -2.70
CA LEU A 56 1.37 1.42 -3.63
C LEU A 56 1.31 0.98 -5.10
N SER A 57 1.87 -0.19 -5.41
CA SER A 57 1.92 -0.74 -6.77
C SER A 57 0.61 -1.42 -7.18
N ASP A 58 -0.19 -1.90 -6.23
CA ASP A 58 -1.48 -2.50 -6.54
C ASP A 58 -2.61 -1.45 -6.53
N PRO A 59 -3.23 -1.14 -7.70
CA PRO A 59 -4.29 -0.13 -7.80
C PRO A 59 -5.60 -0.58 -7.16
N ASN A 60 -5.78 -1.86 -6.89
CA ASN A 60 -7.00 -2.43 -6.32
C ASN A 60 -7.01 -2.36 -4.79
N ILE A 61 -5.90 -1.99 -4.16
CA ILE A 61 -5.87 -1.77 -2.71
C ILE A 61 -6.66 -0.50 -2.39
N PRO A 62 -7.72 -0.59 -1.57
CA PRO A 62 -8.55 0.55 -1.23
C PRO A 62 -7.81 1.45 -0.24
N ILE A 63 -7.19 2.51 -0.77
CA ILE A 63 -6.48 3.53 0.00
C ILE A 63 -7.30 4.83 -0.10
N SER A 64 -7.92 5.25 1.02
CA SER A 64 -8.77 6.45 1.07
C SER A 64 -7.98 7.73 0.80
N ASP A 65 -8.49 8.61 -0.07
CA ASP A 65 -8.00 9.96 -0.40
C ASP A 65 -6.48 10.18 -0.59
N PHE A 66 -5.79 9.21 -1.19
CA PHE A 66 -4.36 9.32 -1.52
C PHE A 66 -4.08 9.77 -2.96
N LYS A 67 -4.74 10.86 -3.42
CA LYS A 67 -4.39 11.55 -4.69
C LYS A 67 -2.88 11.83 -4.78
N ARG A 68 -2.26 12.20 -3.66
CA ARG A 68 -0.84 12.53 -3.54
C ARG A 68 0.09 11.32 -3.76
N TYR A 69 -0.27 10.13 -3.29
CA TYR A 69 0.58 8.93 -3.46
C TYR A 69 0.36 8.27 -4.83
N ARG A 70 -0.85 8.35 -5.41
CA ARG A 70 -1.06 7.99 -6.82
C ARG A 70 -0.25 8.86 -7.77
N MET A 71 -0.07 10.15 -7.47
CA MET A 71 0.79 11.04 -8.26
C MET A 71 2.26 10.60 -8.20
N PHE A 72 2.80 10.27 -7.02
CA PHE A 72 4.15 9.71 -6.90
C PHE A 72 4.31 8.38 -7.64
N ARG A 73 3.30 7.51 -7.65
CA ARG A 73 3.29 6.27 -8.44
C ARG A 73 3.36 6.56 -9.94
N ARG A 74 2.55 7.50 -10.46
CA ARG A 74 2.59 7.90 -11.87
C ARG A 74 3.96 8.44 -12.27
N ILE A 75 4.57 9.27 -11.42
CA ILE A 75 5.91 9.81 -11.65
C ILE A 75 6.95 8.69 -11.67
N ARG A 76 6.90 7.74 -10.71
CA ARG A 76 7.83 6.59 -10.68
C ARG A 76 7.67 5.69 -11.91
N GLN A 77 6.44 5.40 -12.34
CA GLN A 77 6.18 4.61 -13.54
C GLN A 77 6.71 5.30 -14.80
N ALA A 78 6.52 6.62 -14.92
CA ALA A 78 7.08 7.39 -16.03
C ALA A 78 8.63 7.38 -16.02
N LEU A 79 9.25 7.49 -14.84
CA LEU A 79 10.70 7.42 -14.70
C LEU A 79 11.27 6.03 -15.03
N LEU A 80 10.60 4.95 -14.61
CA LEU A 80 11.01 3.58 -14.93
C LEU A 80 10.83 3.26 -16.41
N ALA A 81 9.68 3.62 -16.99
CA ALA A 81 9.43 3.45 -18.42
C ALA A 81 10.39 4.28 -19.29
N SER A 82 10.82 5.45 -18.80
CA SER A 82 11.85 6.27 -19.46
C SER A 82 13.24 5.68 -19.35
N ALA A 83 13.51 4.85 -18.33
CA ALA A 83 14.81 4.19 -18.15
C ALA A 83 14.94 2.92 -19.01
N GLU A 84 13.83 2.26 -19.34
CA GLU A 84 13.79 1.08 -20.22
C GLU A 84 13.82 1.44 -21.72
N GLY A 85 13.76 2.73 -22.09
CA GLY A 85 13.80 3.21 -23.47
C GLY A 85 15.19 3.59 -24.00
N HIS A 86 16.26 3.27 -23.27
CA HIS A 86 17.65 3.48 -23.70
C HIS A 86 18.34 2.13 -23.92
N GLU A 87 17.96 1.44 -25.00
CA GLU A 87 18.79 0.45 -25.71
C GLU A 87 18.90 0.85 -27.18
#